data_AF-A0A7X9DKN7-F1
#
_entry.id   AF-A0A7X9DKN7-F1
#
_cell.length_a   1.000
_cell.length_b   1.000
_cell.length_c   1.000
_cell.angle_alpha   90.00
_cell.angle_beta   90.00
_cell.angle_gamma   90.00
#
_symmetry.space_group_name_H-M   'P 1'
#
loop_
_entity.id
_entity.type
_entity.pdbx_description
1 polymer ?
#
loop_
_entity_poly.entity_id
_entity_poly.type
_entity_poly.pdbx_seq_one_letter_code
_entity_poly.pdbx_strand_id
1 'polypeptide(L)'
;MSKNYCFRKDNLDEITKEYMGGVLTAAMNCGISSVAPLGFSGDDFYMYGKFINKDESESGSWKRESVVSLRNYCNSPQLLITDKDGMFLVYSTYDGLPFNDLLDMIYDDFIRVKKLINKKASATFKKQDKTDDVEFSWAFDMLTDYAKLATKNNTIYS
;
A
#
# COMPACT_ATOMS: atom_id res chain seq x y z
N MET A 1 2.49 -10.47 -3.12
CA MET A 1 3.43 -9.34 -3.26
C MET A 1 4.63 -9.59 -2.36
N SER A 2 5.84 -9.56 -2.93
CA SER A 2 7.07 -9.67 -2.16
C SER A 2 7.41 -8.33 -1.50
N LYS A 3 8.03 -8.39 -0.32
CA LYS A 3 8.48 -7.21 0.42
C LYS A 3 9.98 -7.05 0.15
N ASN A 4 10.36 -5.98 -0.52
CA ASN A 4 11.75 -5.69 -0.86
C ASN A 4 12.32 -4.61 0.06
N TYR A 5 13.30 -4.98 0.88
CA TYR A 5 13.96 -4.08 1.84
C TYR A 5 15.36 -3.63 1.39
N CYS A 6 15.77 -3.88 0.14
CA CYS A 6 17.12 -3.50 -0.31
C CYS A 6 17.36 -1.98 -0.34
N PHE A 7 16.29 -1.18 -0.34
CA PHE A 7 16.33 0.28 -0.22
C PHE A 7 15.93 0.79 1.16
N ARG A 8 15.96 -0.06 2.20
CA ARG A 8 15.57 0.41 3.52
C ARG A 8 16.65 1.30 4.12
N LYS A 9 16.23 2.44 4.66
CA LYS A 9 17.00 3.33 5.53
C LYS A 9 16.50 3.25 6.96
N ASP A 10 17.39 3.53 7.92
CA ASP A 10 17.04 3.62 9.35
C ASP A 10 16.71 5.05 9.77
N ASN A 11 17.05 6.04 8.93
CA ASN A 11 16.67 7.43 9.13
C ASN A 11 15.93 8.01 7.92
N LEU A 12 14.81 8.69 8.18
CA LEU A 12 14.02 9.41 7.19
C LEU A 12 14.80 10.56 6.51
N ASP A 13 15.85 11.08 7.15
CA ASP A 13 16.73 12.11 6.57
C ASP A 13 17.64 11.58 5.46
N GLU A 14 17.88 10.26 5.40
CA GLU A 14 18.64 9.64 4.31
C GLU A 14 17.82 9.48 3.02
N ILE A 15 16.50 9.65 3.09
CA ILE A 15 15.61 9.56 1.93
C ILE A 15 15.62 10.91 1.21
N THR A 16 16.63 11.09 0.37
CA THR A 16 16.74 12.25 -0.53
C THR A 16 15.87 12.06 -1.78
N LYS A 17 15.65 13.13 -2.54
CA LYS A 17 14.93 13.07 -3.82
C LYS A 17 15.62 12.14 -4.81
N GLU A 18 16.94 12.22 -4.91
CA GLU A 18 17.76 11.33 -5.74
C GLU A 18 17.60 9.86 -5.32
N TYR A 19 17.65 9.58 -4.02
CA TYR A 19 17.42 8.25 -3.48
C TYR A 19 16.05 7.70 -3.87
N MET A 20 15.02 8.52 -3.70
CA MET A 20 13.64 8.18 -4.06
C MET A 20 13.49 7.95 -5.57
N GLY A 21 14.22 8.69 -6.41
CA GLY A 21 14.28 8.46 -7.86
C GLY A 21 14.88 7.09 -8.22
N GLY A 22 15.92 6.66 -7.49
CA GLY A 22 16.48 5.31 -7.61
C GLY A 22 15.47 4.22 -7.25
N VAL A 23 14.75 4.40 -6.14
CA VAL A 23 13.71 3.44 -5.71
C VAL A 23 12.55 3.41 -6.69
N LEU A 24 12.08 4.56 -7.17
CA LEU A 24 11.01 4.68 -8.16
C LEU A 24 11.37 3.94 -9.45
N THR A 25 12.59 4.14 -9.94
CA THR A 25 13.10 3.44 -11.13
C THR A 25 13.12 1.92 -10.92
N ALA A 26 13.61 1.46 -9.77
CA ALA A 26 13.64 0.04 -9.42
C ALA A 26 12.22 -0.56 -9.33
N ALA A 27 11.29 0.15 -8.69
CA ALA A 27 9.90 -0.27 -8.55
C ALA A 27 9.21 -0.38 -9.91
N MET A 28 9.38 0.60 -10.80
CA MET A 28 8.76 0.55 -12.13
C MET A 28 9.35 -0.55 -13.02
N ASN A 29 10.63 -0.87 -12.85
CA ASN A 29 11.31 -1.91 -13.63
C ASN A 29 11.17 -3.33 -13.05
N CYS A 30 10.58 -3.52 -11.85
CA CYS A 30 10.54 -4.83 -11.18
C CYS A 30 9.57 -5.85 -11.80
N GLY A 31 8.89 -5.50 -12.88
CA GLY A 31 7.85 -6.34 -13.49
C GLY A 31 6.69 -6.61 -12.55
N ILE A 32 5.81 -7.53 -12.94
CA ILE A 32 4.64 -7.92 -12.16
C ILE A 32 4.93 -9.23 -11.43
N SER A 33 4.85 -9.21 -10.10
CA SER A 33 5.07 -10.38 -9.24
C SER A 33 3.78 -10.95 -8.63
N SER A 34 2.66 -10.26 -8.81
CA SER A 34 1.37 -10.63 -8.23
C SER A 34 0.20 -10.19 -9.11
N VAL A 35 -0.79 -11.07 -9.27
CA VAL A 35 -2.07 -10.75 -9.94
C VAL A 35 -3.20 -10.97 -8.95
N ALA A 36 -4.15 -10.05 -8.91
CA ALA A 36 -5.36 -10.07 -8.09
C ALA A 36 -6.58 -9.75 -8.98
N PRO A 37 -7.82 -10.07 -8.54
CA PRO A 37 -9.01 -9.82 -9.34
C PRO A 37 -9.21 -8.37 -9.79
N LEU A 38 -8.69 -7.42 -9.01
CA LEU A 38 -8.81 -5.98 -9.26
C LEU A 38 -7.53 -5.33 -9.79
N GLY A 39 -6.52 -6.10 -10.18
CA GLY A 39 -5.30 -5.54 -10.76
C GLY A 39 -4.06 -6.40 -10.54
N PHE A 40 -2.91 -5.87 -10.93
CA PHE A 40 -1.64 -6.56 -10.83
C PHE A 40 -0.58 -5.64 -10.23
N SER A 41 0.41 -6.23 -9.55
CA SER A 41 1.41 -5.49 -8.79
C SER A 41 2.77 -6.15 -8.90
N GLY A 42 3.81 -5.33 -8.92
CA GLY A 42 5.18 -5.71 -8.61
C GLY A 42 5.44 -5.78 -7.11
N ASP A 43 6.72 -5.83 -6.76
CA ASP A 43 7.19 -5.87 -5.38
C ASP A 43 7.01 -4.53 -4.67
N ASP A 44 6.85 -4.58 -3.34
CA ASP A 44 6.83 -3.41 -2.48
C ASP A 44 8.28 -3.02 -2.11
N PHE A 45 8.78 -1.90 -2.61
CA PHE A 45 10.11 -1.37 -2.29
C PHE A 45 10.03 -0.45 -1.08
N TYR A 46 10.49 -0.95 0.07
CA TYR A 46 10.47 -0.23 1.34
C TYR A 46 11.70 0.67 1.46
N MET A 47 11.45 1.97 1.64
CA MET A 47 12.45 2.98 1.96
C MET A 47 12.62 3.19 3.46
N TYR A 48 11.54 3.02 4.23
CA TYR A 48 11.53 3.18 5.69
C TYR A 48 10.51 2.26 6.33
N GLY A 49 10.73 1.97 7.61
CA GLY A 49 9.87 1.11 8.42
C GLY A 49 9.96 -0.36 8.04
N LYS A 50 9.08 -1.17 8.63
CA LYS A 50 8.95 -2.58 8.27
C LYS A 50 7.53 -3.09 8.44
N PHE A 51 7.26 -4.18 7.75
CA PHE A 51 6.13 -5.04 8.07
C PHE A 51 6.45 -5.88 9.30
N ILE A 52 5.52 -5.95 10.25
CA ILE A 52 5.63 -6.79 11.44
C ILE A 52 4.66 -7.97 11.29
N ASN A 53 5.23 -9.17 11.29
CA ASN A 53 4.45 -10.40 11.21
C ASN A 53 3.65 -10.63 12.49
N LYS A 54 2.62 -11.48 12.40
CA LYS A 54 1.75 -11.81 13.53
C LYS A 54 2.54 -12.30 14.76
N ASP A 55 3.56 -13.13 14.52
CA ASP A 55 4.38 -13.74 15.57
C ASP A 55 5.26 -12.71 16.30
N GLU A 56 5.56 -11.57 15.67
CA GLU A 56 6.32 -10.46 16.25
C GLU A 56 5.43 -9.40 16.90
N SER A 57 4.11 -9.50 16.72
CA SER A 57 3.15 -8.48 17.14
C SER A 57 2.53 -8.83 18.49
N GLU A 58 2.58 -7.89 19.43
CA GLU A 58 1.94 -8.03 20.75
C GLU A 58 0.43 -8.31 20.68
N SER A 59 -0.24 -7.87 19.60
CA SER A 59 -1.67 -8.08 19.37
C SER A 59 -2.01 -9.37 18.63
N GLY A 60 -1.02 -10.18 18.24
CA GLY A 60 -1.20 -11.37 17.40
C GLY A 60 -1.72 -11.07 15.98
N SER A 61 -1.79 -9.79 15.61
CA SER A 61 -2.25 -9.31 14.31
C SER A 61 -1.10 -8.71 13.53
N TRP A 62 -1.11 -8.87 12.21
CA TRP A 62 -0.11 -8.25 11.35
C TRP A 62 -0.23 -6.72 11.47
N LYS A 63 0.90 -6.01 11.52
CA LYS A 63 0.90 -4.54 11.56
C LYS A 63 2.01 -3.95 10.68
N ARG A 64 1.79 -2.73 10.23
CA ARG A 64 2.79 -1.90 9.55
C ARG A 64 3.21 -0.81 10.52
N GLU A 65 4.50 -0.49 10.58
CA GLU A 65 4.98 0.61 11.41
C GLU A 65 5.86 1.53 10.59
N SER A 66 5.50 2.82 10.58
CA SER A 66 6.26 3.90 9.94
C SER A 66 6.71 3.58 8.51
N VAL A 67 5.81 3.09 7.65
CA VAL A 67 6.20 2.63 6.31
C VAL A 67 6.34 3.80 5.36
N VAL A 68 7.39 3.81 4.55
CA VAL A 68 7.49 4.57 3.30
C VAL A 68 7.84 3.56 2.21
N SER A 69 6.94 3.34 1.25
CA SER A 69 7.19 2.37 0.18
C SER A 69 6.63 2.81 -1.16
N LEU A 70 7.29 2.35 -2.23
CA LEU A 70 6.84 2.48 -3.61
C LEU A 70 6.63 1.10 -4.22
N ARG A 71 5.66 0.99 -5.12
CA ARG A 71 5.45 -0.21 -5.92
C ARG A 71 4.93 0.14 -7.30
N ASN A 72 5.13 -0.75 -8.25
CA ASN A 72 4.43 -0.71 -9.53
C ASN A 72 3.08 -1.43 -9.38
N TYR A 73 1.99 -0.67 -9.39
CA TYR A 73 0.62 -1.19 -9.36
C TYR A 73 -0.07 -0.83 -10.67
N CYS A 74 -0.47 -1.83 -11.45
CA CYS A 74 -1.12 -1.64 -12.75
C CYS A 74 -0.32 -0.76 -13.72
N ASN A 75 1.01 -0.93 -13.79
CA ASN A 75 1.94 -0.10 -14.56
C ASN A 75 2.02 1.36 -14.11
N SER A 76 1.50 1.68 -12.92
CA SER A 76 1.57 3.00 -12.31
C SER A 76 2.33 2.94 -10.98
N PRO A 77 3.20 3.92 -10.69
CA PRO A 77 3.80 4.04 -9.37
C PRO A 77 2.73 4.34 -8.32
N GLN A 78 2.78 3.59 -7.23
CA GLN A 78 1.94 3.80 -6.06
C GLN A 78 2.80 4.04 -4.82
N LEU A 79 2.58 5.17 -4.17
CA LEU A 79 3.22 5.58 -2.93
C LEU A 79 2.33 5.23 -1.74
N LEU A 80 2.93 4.57 -0.75
CA LEU A 80 2.34 4.33 0.55
C LEU A 80 3.21 4.96 1.63
N ILE A 81 2.61 5.84 2.44
CA ILE A 81 3.23 6.37 3.65
C ILE A 81 2.28 6.15 4.83
N THR A 82 2.78 5.54 5.90
CA THR A 82 2.03 5.36 7.16
C THR A 82 2.73 6.00 8.33
N ASP A 83 1.95 6.24 9.38
CA ASP A 83 2.45 6.67 10.68
C ASP A 83 3.05 5.48 11.48
N LYS A 84 3.48 5.74 12.72
CA LYS A 84 4.13 4.73 13.57
C LYS A 84 3.22 3.58 14.00
N ASP A 85 1.91 3.78 13.98
CA ASP A 85 0.90 2.78 14.33
C ASP A 85 0.30 2.12 13.06
N GLY A 86 0.78 2.49 11.87
CA GLY A 86 0.33 1.95 10.59
C GLY A 86 -0.87 2.67 9.96
N MET A 87 -1.28 3.82 10.50
CA MET A 87 -2.34 4.64 9.92
C MET A 87 -1.86 5.29 8.62
N PHE A 88 -2.71 5.30 7.59
CA PHE A 88 -2.38 5.93 6.30
C PHE A 88 -2.20 7.45 6.46
N LEU A 89 -1.03 7.94 6.03
CA LEU A 89 -0.75 9.37 5.87
C LEU A 89 -0.88 9.78 4.40
N VAL A 90 -0.35 8.96 3.49
CA VAL A 90 -0.45 9.13 2.04
C VAL A 90 -0.70 7.77 1.39
N TYR A 91 -1.65 7.73 0.46
CA TYR A 91 -1.87 6.61 -0.43
C TYR A 91 -2.24 7.15 -1.82
N SER A 92 -1.22 7.28 -2.67
CA SER A 92 -1.33 7.99 -3.95
C SER A 92 -0.89 7.08 -5.09
N THR A 93 -1.62 7.10 -6.20
CA THR A 93 -1.21 6.48 -7.46
C THR A 93 -1.04 7.60 -8.49
N TYR A 94 0.01 7.53 -9.29
CA TYR A 94 0.32 8.57 -10.27
C TYR A 94 0.40 7.94 -11.65
N ASP A 95 -0.19 8.58 -12.66
CA ASP A 95 -0.22 8.07 -14.03
C ASP A 95 -0.08 9.23 -15.04
N GLY A 96 0.46 8.93 -16.22
CA GLY A 96 0.54 9.84 -17.36
C GLY A 96 1.56 10.99 -17.25
N LEU A 97 2.40 11.01 -16.22
CA LEU A 97 3.38 12.08 -15.97
C LEU A 97 4.79 11.74 -16.46
N PRO A 98 5.56 12.72 -16.96
CA PRO A 98 7.00 12.58 -17.14
C PRO A 98 7.71 12.20 -15.84
N PHE A 99 8.80 11.44 -15.93
CA PHE A 99 9.49 10.89 -14.75
C PHE A 99 9.90 11.96 -13.72
N ASN A 100 10.41 13.10 -14.17
CA ASN A 100 10.84 14.17 -13.25
C ASN A 100 9.63 14.78 -12.52
N ASP A 101 8.55 15.08 -13.22
CA ASP A 101 7.34 15.66 -12.59
C ASP A 101 6.73 14.68 -11.58
N LEU A 102 6.71 13.39 -11.94
CA LEU A 102 6.30 12.31 -11.06
C LEU A 102 7.17 12.22 -9.80
N LEU A 103 8.50 12.25 -9.95
CA LEU A 103 9.44 12.21 -8.83
C LEU A 103 9.26 13.41 -7.92
N ASP A 104 9.04 14.60 -8.48
CA ASP A 104 8.79 15.84 -7.74
C ASP A 104 7.54 15.71 -6.89
N MET A 105 6.42 15.25 -7.47
CA MET A 105 5.16 15.04 -6.74
C MET A 105 5.29 14.02 -5.60
N ILE A 106 5.92 12.86 -5.87
CA ILE A 106 6.11 11.83 -4.85
C ILE A 106 6.98 12.37 -3.71
N TYR A 107 8.06 13.08 -4.03
CA TYR A 107 8.96 13.63 -3.03
C TYR A 107 8.32 14.74 -2.21
N ASP A 108 7.52 15.61 -2.83
CA ASP A 108 6.76 16.65 -2.14
C ASP A 108 5.75 16.07 -1.16
N ASP A 109 5.03 15.01 -1.55
CA ASP A 109 4.13 14.28 -0.66
C ASP A 109 4.91 13.69 0.53
N PHE A 110 6.08 13.08 0.30
CA PHE A 110 6.95 12.60 1.36
C PHE A 110 7.37 13.71 2.33
N ILE A 111 7.90 14.83 1.83
CA ILE A 111 8.35 15.95 2.66
C ILE A 111 7.20 16.54 3.48
N ARG A 112 6.01 16.67 2.89
CA ARG A 112 4.81 17.20 3.55
C ARG A 112 4.44 16.40 4.80
N VAL A 113 4.54 15.07 4.73
CA VAL A 113 4.14 14.18 5.85
C VAL A 113 5.30 13.63 6.66
N LYS A 114 6.56 13.87 6.27
CA LYS A 114 7.76 13.29 6.90
C LYS A 114 7.77 13.40 8.43
N LYS A 115 7.40 14.56 8.97
CA LYS A 115 7.34 14.82 10.42
C LYS A 115 6.25 14.05 11.17
N LEU A 116 5.30 13.45 10.45
CA LEU A 116 4.17 12.69 10.99
C LEU A 116 4.44 11.18 11.00
N ILE A 117 5.38 10.69 10.17
CA ILE A 117 5.68 9.26 10.02
C ILE A 117 6.01 8.61 11.36
N ASN A 118 6.82 9.26 12.20
CA ASN A 118 7.20 8.74 13.52
C ASN A 118 6.27 9.20 14.66
N LYS A 119 5.09 9.75 14.34
CA LYS A 119 4.09 10.20 15.31
C LYS A 119 2.82 9.39 15.14
N LYS A 120 2.02 9.30 16.20
CA LYS A 120 0.66 8.74 16.08
C LYS A 120 -0.24 9.82 15.49
N ALA A 121 -0.72 9.59 14.28
CA ALA A 121 -1.81 10.36 13.69
C ALA A 121 -3.11 10.00 14.42
N SER A 122 -3.95 11.01 14.63
CA SER A 122 -5.29 10.81 15.16
C SER A 122 -6.31 11.17 14.09
N ALA A 123 -7.33 10.33 13.94
CA ALA A 123 -8.44 10.64 13.06
C ALA A 123 -9.17 11.86 13.60
N THR A 124 -9.25 12.92 12.79
CA THR A 124 -9.98 14.15 13.17
C THR A 124 -11.48 13.98 12.99
N PHE A 125 -11.90 13.15 12.04
CA PHE A 125 -13.29 12.87 11.76
C PHE A 125 -13.79 11.70 12.62
N LYS A 126 -14.97 11.88 13.23
CA LYS A 126 -15.65 10.79 13.91
C LYS A 126 -16.07 9.75 12.88
N LYS A 127 -15.82 8.48 13.19
CA LYS A 127 -16.34 7.37 12.40
C LYS A 127 -17.86 7.45 12.40
N GLN A 128 -18.47 7.46 11.21
CA GLN A 128 -19.91 7.27 11.08
C GLN A 128 -20.14 5.75 11.04
N ASP A 129 -20.77 5.19 12.08
CA ASP A 129 -21.13 3.77 12.14
C ASP A 129 -22.45 3.46 11.39
N LYS A 130 -22.74 4.18 10.30
CA LYS A 130 -23.95 3.95 9.50
C LYS A 130 -23.65 3.06 8.30
N THR A 131 -23.65 1.75 8.52
CA THR A 131 -23.60 0.75 7.43
C THR A 131 -24.96 0.14 7.11
N ASP A 132 -25.96 0.37 7.97
CA ASP A 132 -27.24 -0.35 7.89
C ASP A 132 -28.14 0.15 6.73
N ASP A 133 -27.87 1.34 6.20
CA ASP A 133 -28.65 1.97 5.12
C ASP A 133 -27.88 2.09 3.80
N VAL A 134 -26.81 1.31 3.60
CA VAL A 134 -26.00 1.39 2.35
C VAL A 134 -26.50 0.35 1.34
N GLU A 135 -26.95 0.82 0.17
CA GLU A 135 -27.29 -0.07 -0.93
C GLU A 135 -26.02 -0.66 -1.56
N PHE A 136 -25.96 -1.98 -1.68
CA PHE A 136 -24.90 -2.65 -2.42
C PHE A 136 -25.16 -2.55 -3.93
N SER A 137 -24.10 -2.40 -4.72
CA SER A 137 -24.24 -2.46 -6.18
C SER A 137 -24.47 -3.91 -6.63
N TRP A 138 -25.15 -4.08 -7.76
CA TRP A 138 -25.39 -5.40 -8.39
C TRP A 138 -24.11 -6.22 -8.62
N ALA A 139 -22.94 -5.57 -8.71
CA ALA A 139 -21.65 -6.23 -8.84
C ALA A 139 -21.30 -7.06 -7.59
N PHE A 140 -21.71 -6.61 -6.39
CA PHE A 140 -21.56 -7.39 -5.16
C PHE A 140 -22.45 -8.63 -5.16
N ASP A 141 -23.66 -8.53 -5.70
CA ASP A 141 -24.56 -9.68 -5.85
C ASP A 141 -23.94 -10.73 -6.77
N MET A 142 -23.35 -10.30 -7.90
CA MET A 142 -22.65 -11.19 -8.81
C MET A 142 -21.45 -11.89 -8.17
N LEU A 143 -20.62 -11.17 -7.40
CA LEU A 143 -19.50 -11.77 -6.67
C LEU A 143 -19.99 -12.77 -5.63
N THR A 144 -21.08 -12.44 -4.94
CA THR A 144 -21.71 -13.30 -3.94
C THR A 144 -22.23 -14.58 -4.57
N ASP A 145 -22.91 -14.49 -5.70
CA ASP A 145 -23.45 -15.65 -6.42
C ASP A 145 -22.33 -16.52 -7.02
N TYR A 146 -21.28 -15.90 -7.56
CA TYR A 146 -20.09 -16.62 -7.99
C TYR A 146 -19.44 -17.40 -6.83
N ALA A 147 -19.29 -16.78 -5.65
CA ALA A 147 -18.74 -17.43 -4.47
C ALA A 147 -19.60 -18.62 -3.99
N LYS A 148 -20.93 -18.49 -4.04
CA LYS A 148 -21.86 -19.60 -3.73
C LYS A 148 -21.69 -20.76 -4.71
N LEU A 149 -21.59 -20.48 -6.01
CA LEU A 149 -21.38 -21.50 -7.05
C LEU A 149 -20.04 -22.22 -6.88
N ALA A 150 -18.96 -21.49 -6.63
CA ALA A 150 -17.64 -22.06 -6.41
C ALA A 150 -17.60 -23.00 -5.20
N THR A 151 -18.29 -22.63 -4.11
CA THR A 151 -18.38 -23.45 -2.89
C THR A 151 -19.14 -24.76 -3.13
N LYS A 152 -20.24 -24.69 -3.89
CA LYS A 152 -21.06 -25.87 -4.25
C LYS A 152 -20.31 -26.86 -5.15
N ASN A 153 -19.46 -26.35 -6.04
CA ASN A 153 -18.67 -27.20 -6.94
C ASN A 153 -17.46 -27.83 -6.24
N ASN A 154 -16.88 -27.17 -5.22
CA ASN A 154 -15.82 -27.76 -4.39
C ASN A 154 -16.32 -28.86 -3.43
N THR A 155 -17.64 -29.01 -3.25
CA THR A 155 -18.23 -30.12 -2.48
C THR A 155 -18.38 -31.41 -3.29
N ILE A 156 -18.15 -31.37 -4.60
CA ILE A 156 -18.29 -32.53 -5.51
C ILE A 156 -16.94 -33.27 -5.67
N TYR A 157 -15.83 -32.66 -5.25
CA TYR A 157 -14.47 -33.21 -5.37
C TYR A 157 -13.81 -33.53 -4.01
N SER A 158 -14.59 -33.60 -2.93
CA SER A 158 -14.18 -34.06 -1.60
C SER A 158 -14.94 -35.32 -1.22
#